data_AF-A0A8T3RSN9-F1
#
_entry.id   AF-A0A8T3RSN9-F1
#
_cell.length_a   1.000
_cell.length_b   1.000
_cell.length_c   1.000
_cell.angle_alpha   90.00
_cell.angle_beta   90.00
_cell.angle_gamma   90.00
#
_symmetry.space_group_name_H-M   'P 1'
#
loop_
_entity.id
_entity.type
_entity.pdbx_description
1 polymer ?
#
loop_
_entity_poly.entity_id
_entity_poly.type
_entity_poly.pdbx_seq_one_letter_code
_entity_poly.pdbx_strand_id
1 'polypeptide(L)'
;MEDSRLGDFQALVGSEERLELNDARKAALVWLVQMRELAVAAATFSGRVLAVEFDGFLANSCVRLPEIAAFLSRGIDAQTLDRVLDPATTGQYSKLTGQPYDAQARERMLDESRRAYGSEIAAGIQWAESICTRHGQFALLVKRVAA
;
A
#
# COMPACT_ATOMS: atom_id res chain seq x y z
N MET A 1 15.19 -17.17 2.62
CA MET A 1 14.45 -16.48 1.56
C MET A 1 15.29 -15.27 1.23
N GLU A 2 16.22 -15.41 0.28
CA GLU A 2 16.91 -14.23 -0.24
C GLU A 2 15.87 -13.23 -0.70
N ASP A 3 16.09 -11.97 -0.34
CA ASP A 3 15.10 -10.90 -0.42
C ASP A 3 14.84 -10.59 -1.89
N SER A 4 13.84 -11.26 -2.49
CA SER A 4 13.55 -11.18 -3.94
C SER A 4 13.39 -9.73 -4.41
N ARG A 5 12.93 -8.85 -3.51
CA ARG A 5 12.78 -7.42 -3.75
C ARG A 5 14.10 -6.67 -3.84
N LEU A 6 15.14 -7.11 -3.12
CA LEU A 6 16.47 -6.55 -3.29
C LEU A 6 17.02 -6.90 -4.69
N GLY A 7 16.81 -8.13 -5.16
CA GLY A 7 17.15 -8.53 -6.52
C GLY A 7 16.40 -7.73 -7.59
N ASP A 8 15.08 -7.58 -7.43
CA ASP A 8 14.25 -6.73 -8.29
C ASP A 8 14.77 -5.28 -8.32
N PHE A 9 15.09 -4.72 -7.16
CA PHE A 9 15.66 -3.38 -7.04
C PHE A 9 16.99 -3.26 -7.80
N GLN A 10 17.94 -4.19 -7.55
CA GLN A 10 19.25 -4.20 -8.21
C GLN A 10 19.13 -4.36 -9.73
N ALA A 11 18.15 -5.14 -10.21
CA ALA A 11 17.88 -5.26 -11.64
C ALA A 11 17.39 -3.93 -12.26
N LEU A 12 16.70 -3.08 -11.49
CA LEU A 12 16.19 -1.80 -11.94
C LEU A 12 17.26 -0.69 -11.95
N VAL A 13 18.12 -0.64 -10.94
CA VAL A 13 19.07 0.48 -10.74
C VAL A 13 20.53 0.12 -11.04
N GLY A 14 20.85 -1.16 -11.18
CA GLY A 14 22.22 -1.68 -11.33
C GLY A 14 22.82 -2.18 -10.02
N SER A 15 23.74 -3.15 -10.13
CA SER A 15 24.38 -3.81 -8.98
C SER A 15 25.47 -2.99 -8.28
N GLU A 16 25.86 -1.84 -8.86
CA GLU A 16 26.87 -0.94 -8.29
C GLU A 16 26.34 -0.14 -7.10
N GLU A 17 25.02 -0.06 -6.92
CA GLU A 17 24.43 0.57 -5.74
C GLU A 17 24.52 -0.33 -4.52
N ARG A 18 25.51 -0.03 -3.67
CA ARG A 18 25.69 -0.72 -2.40
C ARG A 18 24.72 -0.16 -1.35
N LEU A 19 23.77 -1.00 -0.93
CA LEU A 19 22.77 -0.62 0.07
C LEU A 19 23.15 -1.14 1.45
N GLU A 20 23.18 -0.25 2.42
CA GLU A 20 23.16 -0.61 3.84
C GLU A 20 21.72 -0.57 4.35
N LEU A 21 21.13 -1.75 4.53
CA LEU A 21 19.71 -1.91 4.85
C LEU A 21 19.50 -2.26 6.32
N ASN A 22 19.07 -1.26 7.10
CA ASN A 22 18.36 -1.50 8.36
C ASN A 22 16.88 -1.81 8.07
N ASP A 23 16.10 -2.15 9.10
CA ASP A 23 14.73 -2.62 8.90
C ASP A 23 13.81 -1.56 8.30
N ALA A 24 13.97 -0.29 8.66
CA ALA A 24 13.25 0.82 8.04
C ALA A 24 13.54 0.94 6.53
N ARG A 25 14.81 0.79 6.12
CA ARG A 25 15.21 0.82 4.71
C ARG A 25 14.76 -0.43 3.95
N LYS A 26 14.76 -1.61 4.58
CA LYS A 26 14.19 -2.82 3.97
C LYS A 26 12.70 -2.65 3.70
N ALA A 27 11.94 -2.17 4.69
CA ALA A 27 10.52 -1.90 4.54
C ALA A 27 10.25 -0.88 3.42
N ALA A 28 11.03 0.20 3.39
CA ALA A 28 10.96 1.20 2.33
C ALA A 28 11.32 0.63 0.95
N LEU A 29 12.35 -0.22 0.85
CA LEU A 29 12.75 -0.86 -0.41
C LEU A 29 11.65 -1.74 -0.97
N VAL A 30 11.07 -2.60 -0.13
CA VAL A 30 9.96 -3.48 -0.51
C VAL A 30 8.76 -2.64 -1.00
N TRP A 31 8.44 -1.57 -0.28
CA TRP A 31 7.36 -0.65 -0.67
C TRP A 31 7.66 0.04 -2.00
N LEU A 32 8.87 0.57 -2.21
CA LEU A 32 9.26 1.25 -3.44
C LEU A 32 9.13 0.35 -4.67
N VAL A 33 9.71 -0.86 -4.59
CA VAL A 33 9.65 -1.82 -5.69
C VAL A 33 8.19 -2.18 -5.99
N GLN A 34 7.39 -2.52 -4.98
CA GLN A 34 5.99 -2.89 -5.18
C GLN A 34 5.16 -1.74 -5.76
N MET A 35 5.33 -0.52 -5.23
CA MET A 35 4.59 0.64 -5.70
C MET A 35 4.98 1.05 -7.10
N ARG A 36 6.26 0.86 -7.49
CA ARG A 36 6.73 1.08 -8.86
C ARG A 36 5.99 0.14 -9.80
N GLU A 37 5.98 -1.16 -9.51
CA GLU A 37 5.31 -2.15 -10.37
C GLU A 37 3.81 -1.83 -10.53
N LEU A 38 3.14 -1.43 -9.45
CA LEU A 38 1.74 -0.98 -9.51
C LEU A 38 1.56 0.29 -10.34
N ALA A 39 2.45 1.26 -10.21
CA ALA A 39 2.41 2.50 -11.00
C ALA A 39 2.66 2.24 -12.49
N VAL A 40 3.61 1.35 -12.82
CA VAL A 40 3.88 0.91 -14.19
C VAL A 40 2.68 0.17 -14.76
N ALA A 41 2.08 -0.75 -14.01
CA ALA A 41 0.87 -1.46 -14.42
C ALA A 41 -0.29 -0.49 -14.69
N ALA A 42 -0.52 0.48 -13.80
CA ALA A 42 -1.57 1.48 -13.96
C ALA A 42 -1.36 2.37 -15.19
N ALA A 43 -0.10 2.76 -15.47
CA ALA A 43 0.24 3.54 -16.66
C ALA A 43 0.12 2.73 -17.96
N THR A 44 0.52 1.46 -17.93
CA THR A 44 0.55 0.57 -19.11
C THR A 44 -0.85 0.10 -19.50
N PHE A 45 -1.67 -0.24 -18.50
CA PHE A 45 -3.00 -0.83 -18.69
C PHE A 45 -4.09 0.15 -18.27
N SER A 46 -4.07 1.35 -18.87
CA SER A 46 -5.08 2.39 -18.62
C SER A 46 -6.50 1.85 -18.79
N GLY A 47 -7.38 2.16 -17.84
CA GLY A 47 -8.76 1.65 -17.80
C GLY A 47 -8.91 0.18 -17.39
N ARG A 48 -7.80 -0.54 -17.19
CA ARG A 48 -7.77 -1.93 -16.69
C ARG A 48 -7.09 -2.08 -15.33
N VAL A 49 -6.72 -0.97 -14.71
CA VAL A 49 -6.25 -0.92 -13.32
C VAL A 49 -7.06 0.10 -12.54
N LEU A 50 -7.64 -0.33 -11.42
CA LEU A 50 -8.28 0.53 -10.43
C LEU A 50 -7.40 0.60 -9.18
N ALA A 51 -6.85 1.78 -8.89
CA ALA A 51 -6.14 2.01 -7.65
C ALA A 51 -7.15 2.26 -6.52
N VAL A 52 -7.07 1.47 -5.46
CA VAL A 52 -7.90 1.63 -4.26
C VAL A 52 -7.00 2.04 -3.11
N GLU A 53 -7.26 3.23 -2.56
CA GLU A 53 -6.62 3.71 -1.34
C GLU A 53 -7.31 3.05 -0.14
N PHE A 54 -6.54 2.39 0.72
CA PHE A 54 -7.06 1.49 1.73
C PHE A 54 -7.82 2.23 2.83
N ASP A 55 -7.28 3.34 3.33
CA ASP A 55 -7.89 4.06 4.45
C ASP A 55 -9.22 4.71 3.99
N GLY A 56 -9.25 5.25 2.77
CA GLY A 56 -10.45 5.78 2.11
C GLY A 56 -11.48 4.71 1.78
N PHE A 57 -11.06 3.50 1.40
CA PHE A 57 -11.95 2.34 1.26
C PHE A 57 -12.54 1.94 2.61
N LEU A 58 -11.71 1.83 3.65
CA LEU A 58 -12.16 1.41 4.97
C LEU A 58 -13.15 2.40 5.58
N ALA A 59 -12.94 3.70 5.36
CA ALA A 59 -13.85 4.75 5.82
C ALA A 59 -15.16 4.85 5.03
N ASN A 60 -15.20 4.41 3.77
CA ASN A 60 -16.33 4.61 2.85
C ASN A 60 -16.67 3.34 2.06
N SER A 61 -16.56 2.17 2.67
CA SER A 61 -16.66 0.87 1.98
C SER A 61 -18.00 0.66 1.27
N CYS A 62 -19.09 1.20 1.82
CA CYS A 62 -20.43 1.19 1.21
C CYS A 62 -20.51 1.94 -0.13
N VAL A 63 -19.71 2.99 -0.29
CA VAL A 63 -19.62 3.77 -1.53
C VAL A 63 -18.58 3.15 -2.48
N ARG A 64 -17.44 2.72 -1.95
CA ARG A 64 -16.30 2.25 -2.76
C ARG A 64 -16.47 0.85 -3.32
N LEU A 65 -17.18 -0.06 -2.62
CA LEU A 65 -17.34 -1.43 -3.09
C LEU A 65 -18.16 -1.53 -4.40
N PRO A 66 -19.27 -0.78 -4.58
CA PRO A 66 -19.95 -0.69 -5.86
C PRO A 66 -19.07 -0.18 -7.02
N GLU A 67 -18.19 0.80 -6.77
CA GLU A 67 -17.24 1.30 -7.77
C GLU A 67 -16.27 0.20 -8.22
N ILE A 68 -15.74 -0.58 -7.27
CA ILE A 68 -14.86 -1.73 -7.55
C ILE A 68 -15.61 -2.82 -8.32
N ALA A 69 -16.84 -3.15 -7.93
CA ALA A 69 -17.65 -4.13 -8.64
C ALA A 69 -17.89 -3.70 -10.09
N ALA A 70 -18.30 -2.45 -10.30
CA ALA A 70 -18.56 -1.89 -11.62
C ALA A 70 -17.31 -1.93 -12.50
N PHE A 71 -16.14 -1.59 -11.93
CA PHE A 71 -14.86 -1.68 -12.63
C PHE A 71 -14.55 -3.12 -13.10
N LEU A 72 -14.91 -4.13 -12.30
CA LEU A 72 -14.80 -5.55 -12.67
C LEU A 72 -15.90 -6.01 -13.64
N SER A 73 -16.66 -5.09 -14.23
CA SER A 73 -17.82 -5.37 -15.09
C SER A 73 -18.87 -6.24 -14.38
N ARG A 74 -19.00 -6.07 -13.06
CA ARG A 74 -20.01 -6.71 -12.22
C ARG A 74 -20.91 -5.64 -11.59
N GLY A 75 -22.20 -5.93 -11.51
CA GLY A 75 -23.08 -5.19 -10.61
C GLY A 75 -22.97 -5.77 -9.20
N ILE A 76 -23.25 -4.95 -8.19
CA ILE A 76 -23.58 -5.41 -6.85
C ILE A 76 -24.96 -4.86 -6.49
N ASP A 77 -25.91 -5.74 -6.21
CA ASP A 77 -27.21 -5.32 -5.72
C ASP A 77 -27.14 -4.97 -4.22
N ALA A 78 -28.14 -4.24 -3.73
CA ALA A 78 -28.18 -3.79 -2.34
C ALA A 78 -28.10 -4.96 -1.34
N GLN A 79 -28.77 -6.08 -1.66
CA GLN A 79 -28.78 -7.25 -0.78
C GLN A 79 -27.39 -7.89 -0.65
N THR A 80 -26.65 -7.97 -1.75
CA THR A 80 -25.28 -8.49 -1.78
C THR A 80 -24.33 -7.52 -1.10
N LEU A 81 -24.51 -6.21 -1.31
CA LEU A 81 -23.74 -5.17 -0.63
C LEU A 81 -23.88 -5.28 0.88
N ASP A 82 -25.10 -5.40 1.40
CA ASP A 82 -25.38 -5.56 2.83
C ASP A 82 -24.73 -6.82 3.40
N ARG A 83 -24.78 -7.94 2.67
CA ARG A 83 -24.13 -9.19 3.11
C ARG A 83 -22.62 -9.10 3.14
N VAL A 84 -22.00 -8.46 2.14
CA VAL A 84 -20.53 -8.34 2.07
C VAL A 84 -20.04 -7.38 3.14
N LEU A 85 -20.79 -6.31 3.44
CA LEU A 85 -20.46 -5.33 4.45
C LEU A 85 -20.92 -5.70 5.86
N ASP A 86 -21.39 -6.94 6.06
CA ASP A 86 -21.74 -7.43 7.39
C ASP A 86 -20.54 -7.26 8.32
N PRO A 87 -20.66 -6.51 9.44
CA PRO A 87 -19.59 -6.29 10.40
C PRO A 87 -19.05 -7.60 11.00
N ALA A 88 -19.82 -8.68 11.02
CA ALA A 88 -19.34 -10.00 11.43
C ALA A 88 -18.26 -10.55 10.48
N THR A 89 -18.26 -10.10 9.22
CA THR A 89 -17.29 -10.52 8.19
C THR A 89 -16.21 -9.47 7.96
N THR A 90 -16.59 -8.20 7.81
CA THR A 90 -15.67 -7.12 7.39
C THR A 90 -15.25 -6.18 8.52
N GLY A 91 -15.92 -6.24 9.67
CA GLY A 91 -15.61 -5.42 10.83
C GLY A 91 -14.63 -6.07 11.81
N GLN A 92 -13.91 -7.12 11.39
CA GLN A 92 -13.00 -7.87 12.25
C GLN A 92 -11.60 -7.99 11.65
N TYR A 93 -10.62 -8.06 12.53
CA TYR A 93 -9.23 -8.26 12.14
C TYR A 93 -9.03 -9.68 11.62
N SER A 94 -8.64 -9.82 10.35
CA SER A 94 -8.55 -11.13 9.67
C SER A 94 -7.53 -12.11 10.27
N LYS A 95 -6.63 -11.62 11.14
CA LYS A 95 -5.63 -12.45 11.84
C LYS A 95 -6.01 -12.74 13.30
N LEU A 96 -7.03 -12.08 13.83
CA LEU A 96 -7.54 -12.31 15.19
C LEU A 96 -9.06 -12.15 15.20
N THR A 97 -9.76 -13.24 14.91
CA THR A 97 -11.23 -13.29 14.92
C THR A 97 -11.77 -12.75 16.25
N GLY A 98 -12.81 -11.92 16.18
CA GLY A 98 -13.40 -11.26 17.34
C GLY A 98 -12.73 -9.96 17.78
N GLN A 99 -11.57 -9.58 17.20
CA GLN A 99 -11.02 -8.24 17.37
C GLN A 99 -11.69 -7.29 16.37
N PRO A 100 -12.41 -6.24 16.82
CA PRO A 100 -13.00 -5.25 15.93
C PRO A 100 -11.92 -4.54 15.10
N TYR A 101 -12.21 -4.31 13.83
CA TYR A 101 -11.33 -3.61 12.91
C TYR A 101 -12.13 -2.72 11.96
N ASP A 102 -12.12 -1.42 12.24
CA ASP A 102 -12.75 -0.38 11.45
C ASP A 102 -11.74 0.76 11.16
N ALA A 103 -12.19 1.82 10.49
CA ALA A 103 -11.35 2.97 10.16
C ALA A 103 -10.72 3.61 11.41
N GLN A 104 -11.43 3.65 12.53
CA GLN A 104 -10.94 4.25 13.76
C GLN A 104 -9.90 3.37 14.46
N ALA A 105 -10.10 2.05 14.45
CA ALA A 105 -9.13 1.08 14.94
C ALA A 105 -7.83 1.16 14.13
N ARG A 106 -7.96 1.28 12.81
CA ARG A 106 -6.83 1.49 11.89
C ARG A 106 -6.06 2.77 12.22
N GLU A 107 -6.75 3.89 12.42
CA GLU A 107 -6.14 5.17 12.79
C GLU A 107 -5.37 5.07 14.12
N ARG A 108 -5.97 4.45 15.15
CA ARG A 108 -5.29 4.22 16.44
C ARG A 108 -4.01 3.40 16.30
N MET A 109 -4.03 2.33 15.50
CA MET A 109 -2.85 1.50 15.25
C MET A 109 -1.74 2.27 14.53
N LEU A 110 -2.10 3.15 13.59
CA LEU A 110 -1.14 4.02 12.90
C LEU A 110 -0.53 5.02 13.87
N ASP A 111 -1.33 5.63 14.73
CA ASP A 111 -0.86 6.58 15.74
C ASP A 111 0.07 5.94 16.76
N GLU A 112 -0.27 4.73 17.23
CA GLU A 112 0.61 3.95 18.10
C GLU A 112 1.95 3.66 17.40
N SER A 113 1.91 3.23 16.14
CA SER A 113 3.13 2.97 15.35
C SER A 113 3.97 4.23 15.17
N ARG A 114 3.36 5.39 14.91
CA ARG A 114 4.05 6.68 14.80
C ARG A 114 4.68 7.11 16.12
N ARG A 115 4.01 6.86 17.25
CA ARG A 115 4.55 7.16 18.59
C ARG A 115 5.73 6.26 18.95
N ALA A 116 5.62 4.96 18.65
CA ALA A 116 6.63 3.97 19.02
C ALA A 116 7.86 4.01 18.09
N TYR A 117 7.66 4.23 16.79
CA TYR A 117 8.69 4.04 15.76
C TYR A 117 8.85 5.26 14.82
N GLY A 118 8.35 6.43 15.21
CA GLY A 118 8.28 7.61 14.35
C GLY A 118 9.60 8.03 13.72
N SER A 119 10.71 7.96 14.47
CA SER A 119 12.05 8.29 13.96
C SER A 119 12.52 7.30 12.89
N GLU A 120 12.25 6.00 13.07
CA GLU A 120 12.62 4.97 12.10
C GLU A 120 11.78 5.06 10.84
N ILE A 121 10.46 5.29 10.99
CA ILE A 121 9.54 5.53 9.88
C ILE A 121 10.00 6.73 9.06
N ALA A 122 10.29 7.87 9.72
CA ALA A 122 10.77 9.07 9.06
C ALA A 122 12.10 8.84 8.32
N ALA A 123 13.04 8.12 8.93
CA ALA A 123 14.31 7.77 8.29
C ALA A 123 14.12 6.86 7.06
N GLY A 124 13.18 5.91 7.11
CA GLY A 124 12.81 5.06 5.98
C GLY A 124 12.20 5.86 4.82
N ILE A 125 11.29 6.79 5.12
CA ILE A 125 10.65 7.67 4.13
C ILE A 125 11.69 8.57 3.46
N GLN A 126 12.53 9.26 4.24
CA GLN A 126 13.59 10.13 3.71
C GLN A 126 14.56 9.36 2.81
N TRP A 127 14.91 8.13 3.21
CA TRP A 127 15.72 7.27 2.38
C TRP A 127 15.00 6.90 1.08
N ALA A 128 13.71 6.60 1.11
CA ALA A 128 12.92 6.32 -0.08
C ALA A 128 12.83 7.51 -1.04
N GLU A 129 12.65 8.72 -0.53
CA GLU A 129 12.66 9.97 -1.32
C GLU A 129 14.00 10.15 -2.04
N SER A 130 15.11 9.86 -1.33
CA SER A 130 16.45 9.92 -1.91
C SER A 130 16.62 8.93 -3.07
N ILE A 131 16.03 7.73 -2.97
CA ILE A 131 16.05 6.70 -4.03
C ILE A 131 15.24 7.19 -5.23
N CYS A 132 14.02 7.71 -5.01
CA CYS A 132 13.18 8.27 -6.06
C CYS A 132 13.83 9.43 -6.82
N THR A 133 14.63 10.25 -6.11
CA THR A 133 15.33 11.40 -6.71
C THR A 133 16.55 10.96 -7.54
N ARG A 134 17.29 9.95 -7.07
CA ARG A 134 18.50 9.48 -7.75
C ARG A 134 18.23 8.57 -8.94
N HIS A 135 17.09 7.87 -8.93
CA HIS A 135 16.77 6.82 -9.90
C HIS A 135 15.46 7.09 -10.62
N GLY A 136 15.57 7.44 -11.91
CA GLY A 136 14.42 7.78 -12.75
C GLY A 136 13.37 6.66 -12.85
N GLN A 137 13.77 5.40 -12.61
CA GLN A 137 12.90 4.22 -12.57
C GLN A 137 11.79 4.34 -11.51
N PHE A 138 11.97 5.19 -10.50
CA PHE A 138 11.01 5.43 -9.41
C PHE A 138 10.39 6.83 -9.45
N ALA A 139 10.62 7.62 -10.52
CA ALA A 139 10.13 9.00 -10.62
C ALA A 139 8.60 9.14 -10.50
N LEU A 140 7.85 8.12 -10.94
CA LEU A 140 6.38 8.06 -10.80
C LEU A 140 5.90 8.05 -9.34
N LEU A 141 6.79 7.73 -8.39
CA LEU A 141 6.46 7.60 -6.97
C LEU A 141 6.77 8.85 -6.15
N VAL A 142 7.46 9.86 -6.70
CA VAL A 142 7.91 11.04 -5.92
C VAL A 142 6.75 11.71 -5.17
N LYS A 143 5.57 11.84 -5.80
CA LYS A 143 4.38 12.43 -5.16
C LYS A 143 3.70 11.52 -4.13
N ARG A 144 4.00 10.22 -4.13
CA ARG A 144 3.41 9.21 -3.24
C ARG A 144 4.27 8.93 -2.00
N VAL A 145 5.56 9.25 -2.04
CA VAL A 145 6.46 9.14 -0.88
C VAL A 145 6.33 10.36 0.05
N ALA A 146 6.05 11.54 -0.53
CA ALA A 146 5.94 12.81 0.20
C ALA A 146 4.56 13.07 0.85
N ALA A 147 3.64 12.09 0.81
CA ALA A 147 2.27 12.18 1.32
C ALA A 147 2.10 11.28 2.55
#